data_AF-A0AAD2ZUZ5-F1
#
_entry.id   AF-A0AAD2ZUZ5-F1
#
_cell.length_a   1.000
_cell.length_b   1.000
_cell.length_c   1.000
_cell.angle_alpha   90.00
_cell.angle_beta   90.00
_cell.angle_gamma   90.00
#
_symmetry.space_group_name_H-M   'P 1'
#
loop_
_entity.id
_entity.type
_entity.pdbx_description
1 polymer ?
#
loop_
_entity_poly.entity_id
_entity_poly.type
_entity_poly.pdbx_seq_one_letter_code
_entity_poly.pdbx_strand_id
1 'polypeptide(L)'
;MANRKTCTDSASNEAALLQVFATNTFRKLIFFASPDTGGARKDGSEKNWPLMAVLVEDQSGELDVYDGDFLTATRYPRYLEVKAVLDAAEASGGTVLFATQPLPFTSGKNADAAAADMLSVQTDIFNTSTRPTYFKLLSRMSEKLIADTYK
;
A
#
# COMPACT_ATOMS: atom_id res chain seq x y z
N MET A 1 -14.69 13.12 -5.33
CA MET A 1 -14.18 13.57 -4.03
C MET A 1 -13.46 12.38 -3.41
N ALA A 2 -12.29 12.61 -2.82
CA ALA A 2 -11.51 11.55 -2.19
C ALA A 2 -11.70 11.55 -0.67
N ASN A 3 -11.64 10.37 -0.06
CA ASN A 3 -11.74 10.18 1.38
C ASN A 3 -10.47 9.52 1.92
N ARG A 4 -10.00 9.95 3.08
CA ARG A 4 -8.90 9.26 3.77
C ARG A 4 -9.48 8.16 4.66
N LYS A 5 -8.98 6.93 4.52
CA LYS A 5 -9.47 5.73 5.22
C LYS A 5 -8.45 5.11 6.18
N THR A 6 -7.24 5.68 6.28
CA THR A 6 -6.22 5.24 7.24
C THR A 6 -6.75 5.24 8.68
N CYS A 7 -6.63 4.09 9.35
CA CYS A 7 -6.95 3.88 10.76
C CYS A 7 -5.75 4.23 11.66
N THR A 8 -5.98 4.22 12.97
CA THR A 8 -4.97 4.58 13.98
C THR A 8 -3.94 3.49 14.29
N ASP A 9 -4.16 2.26 13.80
CA ASP A 9 -3.30 1.12 14.04
C ASP A 9 -3.21 0.20 12.82
N SER A 10 -2.11 -0.56 12.73
CA SER A 10 -1.80 -1.38 11.55
C SER A 10 -2.77 -2.55 11.35
N ALA A 11 -3.33 -3.13 12.41
CA ALA A 11 -4.24 -4.26 12.30
C ALA A 11 -5.59 -3.81 11.71
N SER A 12 -6.09 -2.65 12.15
CA SER A 12 -7.27 -2.01 11.55
C SER A 12 -7.02 -1.61 10.09
N ASN A 13 -5.82 -1.11 9.77
CA ASN A 13 -5.41 -0.79 8.40
C ASN A 13 -5.39 -2.02 7.48
N GLU A 14 -4.79 -3.12 7.93
CA GLU A 14 -4.80 -4.40 7.24
C GLU A 14 -6.24 -4.89 7.01
N ALA A 15 -7.05 -4.96 8.08
CA ALA A 15 -8.42 -5.44 8.01
C ALA A 15 -9.29 -4.60 7.06
N ALA A 16 -9.16 -3.28 7.08
CA ALA A 16 -9.89 -2.39 6.19
C ALA A 16 -9.58 -2.67 4.71
N LEU A 17 -8.31 -2.92 4.38
CA LEU A 17 -7.91 -3.20 3.00
C LEU A 17 -8.25 -4.63 2.57
N LEU A 18 -8.12 -5.61 3.47
CA LEU A 18 -8.59 -6.98 3.21
C LEU A 18 -10.11 -7.00 2.94
N GLN A 19 -10.88 -6.18 3.63
CA GLN A 19 -12.31 -6.05 3.37
C GLN A 19 -12.60 -5.54 1.96
N VAL A 20 -11.82 -4.59 1.43
CA VAL A 20 -11.94 -4.10 0.04
C VAL A 20 -11.76 -5.23 -0.96
N PHE A 21 -10.77 -6.10 -0.75
CA PHE A 21 -10.57 -7.28 -1.61
C PHE A 21 -11.67 -8.32 -1.44
N ALA A 22 -12.13 -8.56 -0.20
CA ALA A 22 -13.18 -9.53 0.09
C ALA A 22 -14.53 -9.16 -0.55
N THR A 23 -14.86 -7.87 -0.64
CA THR A 23 -16.09 -7.41 -1.30
C THR A 23 -15.91 -7.22 -2.81
N ASN A 24 -14.67 -7.10 -3.27
CA ASN A 24 -14.31 -6.82 -4.67
C ASN A 24 -15.10 -5.65 -5.28
N THR A 25 -15.36 -4.62 -4.48
CA THR A 25 -16.17 -3.45 -4.85
C THR A 25 -15.34 -2.35 -5.53
N PHE A 26 -14.06 -2.58 -5.77
CA PHE A 26 -13.17 -1.62 -6.42
C PHE A 26 -13.14 -1.83 -7.93
N ARG A 27 -13.13 -0.72 -8.67
CA ARG A 27 -12.84 -0.70 -10.11
C ARG A 27 -11.35 -0.84 -10.36
N LYS A 28 -10.54 -0.16 -9.54
CA LYS A 28 -9.08 -0.10 -9.67
C LYS A 28 -8.45 0.12 -8.30
N LEU A 29 -7.35 -0.57 -8.03
CA LEU A 29 -6.55 -0.37 -6.83
C LEU A 29 -5.10 -0.17 -7.23
N ILE A 30 -4.43 0.82 -6.65
CA ILE A 30 -3.02 1.11 -6.92
C ILE A 30 -2.23 1.03 -5.62
N PHE A 31 -1.21 0.19 -5.59
CA PHE A 31 -0.22 0.13 -4.51
C PHE A 31 0.91 1.13 -4.71
N PHE A 32 1.37 1.72 -3.61
CA PHE A 32 2.50 2.64 -3.58
C PHE A 32 3.47 2.23 -2.47
N ALA A 33 4.71 2.69 -2.59
CA ALA A 33 5.70 2.67 -1.52
C ALA A 33 6.14 4.10 -1.24
N SER A 34 6.32 4.46 0.02
CA SER A 34 6.93 5.74 0.39
C SER A 34 8.45 5.72 0.12
N PRO A 35 9.12 6.88 0.14
CA PRO A 35 10.57 6.91 0.29
C PRO A 35 11.01 6.28 1.62
N ASP A 36 12.30 5.95 1.73
CA ASP A 36 12.91 5.45 2.97
C ASP A 36 13.39 6.57 3.90
N THR A 37 13.27 7.83 3.49
CA THR A 37 13.69 9.04 4.23
C THR A 37 12.78 10.23 3.92
N GLY A 38 12.86 11.29 4.73
CA GLY A 38 12.24 12.58 4.42
C GLY A 38 10.75 12.71 4.77
N GLY A 39 10.16 11.76 5.50
CA GLY A 39 8.80 11.88 6.04
C GLY A 39 8.74 12.70 7.34
N ALA A 40 7.52 12.92 7.82
CA ALA A 40 7.24 13.54 9.11
C ALA A 40 6.64 12.53 10.10
N ARG A 41 6.47 12.91 11.37
CA ARG A 41 5.89 12.03 12.42
C ARG A 41 4.53 11.41 12.05
N LYS A 42 3.72 12.13 11.27
CA LYS A 42 2.40 11.66 10.79
C LYS A 42 2.49 10.60 9.68
N ASP A 43 3.66 10.47 9.07
CA ASP A 43 4.00 9.44 8.09
C ASP A 43 4.50 8.16 8.78
N GLY A 44 4.27 8.00 10.07
CA GLY A 44 4.75 6.87 10.85
C GLY A 44 6.19 7.01 11.34
N SER A 45 6.67 5.96 11.99
CA SER A 45 8.03 5.92 12.51
C SER A 45 9.04 5.72 11.37
N GLU A 46 10.15 6.47 11.39
CA GLU A 46 11.26 6.30 10.44
C GLU A 46 11.80 4.86 10.40
N LYS A 47 11.66 4.11 11.51
CA LYS A 47 12.05 2.69 11.60
C LYS A 47 11.16 1.74 10.80
N ASN A 48 10.01 2.24 10.35
CA ASN A 48 9.05 1.48 9.55
C ASN A 48 9.12 1.85 8.07
N TRP A 49 9.87 2.88 7.67
CA TRP A 49 9.94 3.28 6.27
C TRP A 49 10.83 2.33 5.45
N PRO A 50 10.43 1.95 4.22
CA PRO A 50 9.25 2.41 3.48
C PRO A 50 7.90 1.89 3.98
N LEU A 51 6.85 2.70 3.80
CA LEU A 51 5.46 2.32 4.05
C LEU A 51 4.72 2.03 2.76
N MET A 52 3.81 1.07 2.82
CA MET A 52 2.78 0.88 1.81
C MET A 52 1.77 2.03 1.91
N ALA A 53 1.32 2.52 0.76
CA ALA A 53 0.12 3.34 0.65
C ALA A 53 -0.75 2.79 -0.49
N VAL A 54 -2.05 3.06 -0.46
CA VAL A 54 -3.01 2.52 -1.42
C VAL A 54 -4.01 3.58 -1.84
N LEU A 55 -4.31 3.61 -3.14
CA LEU A 55 -5.46 4.31 -3.68
C LEU A 55 -6.48 3.28 -4.18
N VAL A 56 -7.71 3.39 -3.73
CA VAL A 56 -8.83 2.57 -4.20
C VAL A 56 -9.79 3.47 -4.95
N GLU A 57 -10.11 3.11 -6.19
CA GLU A 57 -11.21 3.68 -6.96
C GLU A 57 -12.37 2.68 -6.96
N ASP A 58 -13.52 3.08 -6.45
CA ASP A 58 -14.72 2.23 -6.45
C ASP A 58 -15.41 2.21 -7.83
N GLN A 59 -16.51 1.46 -7.96
CA GLN A 59 -17.28 1.39 -9.20
C GLN A 59 -17.96 2.71 -9.60
N SER A 60 -18.18 3.61 -8.64
CA SER A 60 -18.78 4.93 -8.84
C SER A 60 -17.75 6.02 -9.19
N GLY A 61 -16.46 5.70 -9.08
CA GLY A 61 -15.35 6.64 -9.26
C GLY A 61 -14.99 7.44 -7.99
N GLU A 62 -15.50 7.04 -6.82
CA GLU A 62 -15.05 7.56 -5.54
C GLU A 62 -13.64 7.03 -5.22
N LEU A 63 -12.84 7.87 -4.58
CA LEU A 63 -11.44 7.58 -4.30
C LEU A 63 -11.21 7.47 -2.80
N ASP A 64 -10.69 6.34 -2.35
CA ASP A 64 -10.28 6.12 -0.97
C ASP A 64 -8.75 6.04 -0.88
N VAL A 65 -8.18 6.90 -0.04
CA VAL A 65 -6.74 7.05 0.19
C VAL A 65 -6.36 6.39 1.50
N TYR A 66 -5.43 5.46 1.44
CA TYR A 66 -4.79 4.79 2.56
C TYR A 66 -3.30 5.19 2.56
N ASP A 67 -2.93 6.22 3.31
CA ASP A 67 -1.57 6.76 3.39
C ASP A 67 -1.16 7.09 4.84
N GLY A 68 0.05 7.61 5.05
CA GLY A 68 0.59 7.90 6.38
C GLY A 68 1.14 6.64 7.07
N ASP A 69 0.97 6.52 8.39
CA ASP A 69 1.38 5.34 9.17
C ASP A 69 0.46 4.13 8.90
N PHE A 70 0.63 3.53 7.71
CA PHE A 70 -0.27 2.50 7.21
C PHE A 70 0.25 1.07 7.47
N LEU A 71 1.03 0.49 6.56
CA LEU A 71 1.61 -0.85 6.67
C LEU A 71 3.09 -0.85 6.27
N THR A 72 3.88 -1.78 6.81
CA THR A 72 5.32 -1.87 6.54
C THR A 72 5.82 -3.31 6.37
N ALA A 73 6.72 -3.51 5.40
CA ALA A 73 7.40 -4.79 5.19
C ALA A 73 8.80 -4.84 5.85
N THR A 74 9.22 -3.76 6.52
CA THR A 74 10.59 -3.62 7.04
C THR A 74 10.89 -4.47 8.28
N ARG A 75 9.84 -4.93 8.99
CA ARG A 75 9.99 -5.60 10.29
C ARG A 75 9.07 -6.80 10.40
N TYR A 76 9.55 -7.85 11.07
CA TYR A 76 8.70 -8.93 11.55
C TYR A 76 8.05 -8.52 12.90
N PRO A 77 6.76 -8.83 13.16
CA PRO A 77 5.81 -9.56 12.30
C PRO A 77 5.03 -8.68 11.30
N ARG A 78 5.29 -7.37 11.20
CA ARG A 78 4.55 -6.43 10.33
C ARG A 78 4.56 -6.82 8.84
N TYR A 79 5.64 -7.46 8.38
CA TYR A 79 5.69 -8.08 7.06
C TYR A 79 4.48 -9.01 6.77
N LEU A 80 3.96 -9.73 7.76
CA LEU A 80 2.83 -10.64 7.58
C LEU A 80 1.54 -9.88 7.18
N GLU A 81 1.35 -8.66 7.68
CA GLU A 81 0.20 -7.80 7.33
C GLU A 81 0.30 -7.38 5.85
N VAL A 82 1.49 -6.96 5.42
CA VAL A 82 1.76 -6.65 4.01
C VAL A 82 1.57 -7.89 3.14
N LYS A 83 2.09 -9.04 3.57
CA LYS A 83 1.95 -10.30 2.84
C LYS A 83 0.48 -10.67 2.63
N ALA A 84 -0.35 -10.57 3.67
CA ALA A 84 -1.77 -10.88 3.60
C ALA A 84 -2.50 -10.00 2.57
N VAL A 85 -2.19 -8.69 2.55
CA VAL A 85 -2.72 -7.74 1.57
C VAL A 85 -2.30 -8.11 0.14
N LEU A 86 -1.03 -8.44 -0.08
CA LEU A 86 -0.54 -8.82 -1.41
C LEU A 86 -1.14 -10.15 -1.89
N ASP A 87 -1.28 -11.13 -0.99
CA ASP A 87 -1.94 -12.39 -1.29
C ASP A 87 -3.42 -12.18 -1.69
N ALA A 88 -4.14 -11.33 -0.95
CA ALA A 88 -5.53 -10.98 -1.26
C ALA A 88 -5.67 -10.26 -2.60
N ALA A 89 -4.73 -9.37 -2.92
CA ALA A 89 -4.71 -8.65 -4.18
C ALA A 89 -4.54 -9.57 -5.39
N GLU A 90 -3.61 -10.53 -5.32
CA GLU A 90 -3.43 -11.55 -6.36
C GLU A 90 -4.66 -12.43 -6.53
N ALA A 91 -5.36 -12.76 -5.44
CA ALA A 91 -6.56 -13.60 -5.45
C ALA A 91 -7.83 -12.85 -5.87
N SER A 92 -7.85 -11.51 -5.82
CA SER A 92 -9.07 -10.70 -5.99
C SER A 92 -9.73 -10.79 -7.36
N GLY A 93 -8.96 -11.11 -8.42
CA GLY A 93 -9.42 -11.05 -9.81
C GLY A 93 -9.77 -9.64 -10.32
N GLY A 94 -9.56 -8.59 -9.50
CA GLY A 94 -9.80 -7.19 -9.84
C GLY A 94 -8.61 -6.52 -10.53
N THR A 95 -8.78 -5.26 -10.94
CA THR A 95 -7.69 -4.47 -11.54
C THR A 95 -6.79 -3.92 -10.45
N VAL A 96 -5.68 -4.61 -10.20
CA VAL A 96 -4.66 -4.18 -9.23
C VAL A 96 -3.41 -3.72 -9.97
N LEU A 97 -2.94 -2.53 -9.62
CA LEU A 97 -1.75 -1.89 -10.16
C LEU A 97 -0.77 -1.56 -9.03
N PHE A 98 0.46 -1.21 -9.38
CA PHE A 98 1.41 -0.62 -8.45
C PHE A 98 2.21 0.50 -9.11
N ALA A 99 2.61 1.49 -8.33
CA ALA A 99 3.53 2.54 -8.74
C ALA A 99 4.93 1.96 -8.91
N THR A 100 5.56 2.24 -10.05
CA THR A 100 6.88 1.70 -10.40
C THR A 100 8.03 2.38 -9.66
N GLN A 101 7.76 3.50 -8.99
CA GLN A 101 8.70 4.29 -8.21
C GLN A 101 8.06 4.70 -6.87
N PRO A 102 8.86 5.00 -5.83
CA PRO A 102 8.34 5.54 -4.59
C PRO A 102 7.56 6.85 -4.81
N LEU A 103 6.40 6.96 -4.16
CA LEU A 103 5.58 8.17 -4.15
C LEU A 103 5.92 8.97 -2.88
N PRO A 104 6.26 10.28 -2.98
CA PRO A 104 6.46 11.12 -1.81
C PRO A 104 5.28 11.07 -0.84
N PHE A 105 5.56 11.24 0.46
CA PHE A 105 4.55 11.18 1.51
C PHE A 105 3.38 12.15 1.27
N THR A 106 2.15 11.60 1.22
CA THR A 106 0.92 12.36 0.94
C THR A 106 0.07 12.64 2.18
N SER A 107 0.41 12.08 3.34
CA SER A 107 -0.40 12.21 4.57
C SER A 107 -0.58 13.66 5.03
N GLY A 108 0.35 14.53 4.62
CA GLY A 108 0.27 15.96 4.89
C GLY A 108 -0.64 16.76 3.99
N LYS A 109 -1.18 16.14 2.95
CA LYS A 109 -2.13 16.76 2.02
C LYS A 109 -3.55 16.39 2.41
N ASN A 110 -4.52 17.18 1.96
CA ASN A 110 -5.92 16.73 2.00
C ASN A 110 -6.13 15.53 1.06
N ALA A 111 -7.24 14.82 1.21
CA ALA A 111 -7.48 13.56 0.48
C ALA A 111 -7.50 13.75 -1.05
N ASP A 112 -8.14 14.82 -1.55
CA ASP A 112 -8.20 15.08 -3.00
C ASP A 112 -6.82 15.36 -3.60
N ALA A 113 -5.98 16.15 -2.91
CA ALA A 113 -4.62 16.43 -3.36
C ALA A 113 -3.71 15.19 -3.28
N ALA A 114 -3.87 14.36 -2.25
CA ALA A 114 -3.17 13.08 -2.16
C ALA A 114 -3.55 12.13 -3.30
N ALA A 115 -4.85 12.00 -3.58
CA ALA A 115 -5.35 11.18 -4.66
C ALA A 115 -4.87 11.68 -6.04
N ALA A 116 -4.81 13.00 -6.24
CA ALA A 116 -4.29 13.59 -7.47
C ALA A 116 -2.82 13.22 -7.71
N ASP A 117 -1.97 13.28 -6.68
CA ASP A 117 -0.57 12.83 -6.79
C ASP A 117 -0.49 11.34 -7.10
N MET A 118 -1.26 10.52 -6.37
CA MET A 118 -1.30 9.07 -6.55
C MET A 118 -1.72 8.66 -7.96
N LEU A 119 -2.66 9.39 -8.58
CA LEU A 119 -3.10 9.14 -9.96
C LEU A 119 -2.11 9.65 -11.02
N SER A 120 -1.18 10.52 -10.65
CA SER A 120 -0.22 11.13 -11.60
C SER A 120 0.99 10.25 -11.90
N VAL A 121 1.19 9.15 -11.17
CA VAL A 121 2.39 8.32 -11.29
C VAL A 121 2.28 7.27 -12.39
N GLN A 122 3.43 6.83 -12.88
CA GLN A 122 3.52 5.66 -13.73
C GLN A 122 3.24 4.39 -12.94
N THR A 123 2.30 3.59 -13.43
CA THR A 123 1.89 2.33 -12.83
C THR A 123 2.13 1.15 -13.77
N ASP A 124 2.22 -0.04 -13.18
CA ASP A 124 2.25 -1.31 -13.87
C ASP A 124 1.27 -2.30 -13.21
N ILE A 125 0.92 -3.38 -13.91
CA ILE A 125 -0.03 -4.38 -13.43
C ILE A 125 0.60 -5.15 -12.27
N PHE A 126 -0.14 -5.29 -11.18
CA PHE A 126 0.25 -6.13 -10.05
C PHE A 126 -0.27 -7.57 -10.25
N ASN A 127 0.65 -8.53 -10.29
CA ASN A 127 0.38 -9.96 -10.37
C ASN A 127 1.58 -10.75 -9.82
N THR A 128 1.54 -12.08 -9.87
CA THR A 128 2.61 -12.96 -9.35
C THR A 128 3.98 -12.72 -9.96
N SER A 129 4.07 -12.32 -11.23
CA SER A 129 5.35 -12.01 -11.85
C SER A 129 5.91 -10.65 -11.43
N THR A 130 5.05 -9.67 -11.13
CA THR A 130 5.44 -8.28 -10.81
C THR A 130 5.45 -7.98 -9.31
N ARG A 131 4.84 -8.83 -8.48
CA ARG A 131 4.87 -8.74 -7.01
C ARG A 131 6.28 -8.58 -6.44
N PRO A 132 7.31 -9.35 -6.88
CA PRO A 132 8.68 -9.13 -6.40
C PRO A 132 9.24 -7.75 -6.75
N THR A 133 8.81 -7.14 -7.86
CA THR A 133 9.23 -5.80 -8.26
C THR A 133 8.63 -4.75 -7.33
N TYR A 134 7.33 -4.84 -7.04
CA TYR A 134 6.70 -3.96 -6.05
C TYR A 134 7.31 -4.15 -4.66
N PHE A 135 7.50 -5.39 -4.22
CA PHE A 135 8.00 -5.69 -2.88
C PHE A 135 9.40 -5.11 -2.61
N LYS A 136 10.26 -5.04 -3.65
CA LYS A 136 11.58 -4.39 -3.56
C LYS A 136 11.50 -2.89 -3.22
N LEU A 137 10.37 -2.23 -3.48
CA LEU A 137 10.15 -0.85 -3.08
C LEU A 137 9.83 -0.74 -1.57
N LEU A 138 9.32 -1.80 -0.96
CA LEU A 138 8.92 -1.82 0.46
C LEU A 138 10.00 -2.38 1.39
N SER A 139 10.91 -3.20 0.88
CA SER A 139 11.92 -3.87 1.70
C SER A 139 13.24 -4.06 0.97
N ARG A 140 14.33 -3.91 1.73
CA ARG A 140 15.69 -4.23 1.29
C ARG A 140 15.94 -5.74 1.23
N MET A 141 15.16 -6.54 1.96
CA MET A 141 15.19 -8.00 1.90
C MET A 141 14.13 -8.48 0.91
N SER A 142 14.43 -9.56 0.17
CA SER A 142 13.40 -10.19 -0.66
C SER A 142 12.32 -10.84 0.22
N GLU A 143 11.11 -10.93 -0.31
CA GLU A 143 9.99 -11.56 0.38
C GLU A 143 10.33 -13.00 0.82
N LYS A 144 10.98 -13.76 -0.06
CA LYS A 144 11.48 -15.11 0.22
C LYS A 144 12.48 -15.14 1.38
N LEU A 145 13.43 -14.20 1.42
CA LEU A 145 14.45 -14.16 2.46
C LEU A 145 13.83 -13.86 3.83
N ILE A 146 12.84 -12.96 3.90
CA ILE A 146 12.11 -12.68 5.15
C ILE A 146 11.38 -13.94 5.60
N ALA A 147 10.63 -14.59 4.71
CA ALA A 147 9.92 -15.83 5.02
C ALA A 147 10.86 -16.95 5.48
N ASP A 148 12.05 -17.08 4.89
CA ASP A 148 13.03 -18.10 5.28
C ASP A 148 13.73 -17.78 6.62
N THR A 149 13.88 -16.49 6.97
CA THR A 149 14.55 -16.06 8.22
C THR A 149 13.70 -16.27 9.47
N TYR A 150 12.37 -16.15 9.34
CA TYR A 150 11.43 -16.15 10.47
C TYR A 150 10.49 -17.38 10.48
N LYS A 151 10.89 -18.46 9.80
CA LYS A 151 10.24 -19.77 9.83
C LYS A 151 10.43 -20.50 11.15
#